data_AF-K1W7Y4-F1
#
_entry.id   AF-K1W7Y4-F1
#
_cell.length_a   1.000
_cell.length_b   1.000
_cell.length_c   1.000
_cell.angle_alpha   90.00
_cell.angle_beta   90.00
_cell.angle_gamma   90.00
#
_symmetry.space_group_name_H-M   'P 1'
#
loop_
_entity.id
_entity.type
_entity.pdbx_description
1 polymer ?
#
loop_
_entity_poly.entity_id
_entity_poly.type
_entity_poly.pdbx_seq_one_letter_code
_entity_poly.pdbx_strand_id
1 'polypeptide(L)'
;MGGNAFLTHSPPLRTPRMPFAIYRLILENALAILRQNFTRVAAPLEAPSKPDYGDVDILVSSPLSPARNPSVKPKAEVAELIARDLGARAWIPGQRSQEMNFAVPWPRSDDGEEGEDAAGGGEERYVQLDLHVLESEKEFKWHLFRAAHGDLWNILGSTIRRFGLTVNDKGMFLRIPSIEAFDRKKALVYLTDDSDAILDFLGLESARWWKQFGSIEEMFEYAAGCRLFRVKPEKEEGELEGDVMLDEGRQEGGEAGKKKLKHNDRQRMSKRPIFAMWMEEFIPKCRAEGRFLEMKTTREQIQQEALQTFGGREEFEKREREWKLEKHKDQMWRTVIKGTVPQDLDPVVRGATCRYFKGILMDGDILWHGEVPKAAERNEDGFWDLGAVQAFVESNIEEAQRLGMEWQQARAMASMRAKAEKKAIAMAEANHERPPEDAMVPI
;
A
#
# COMPACT_ATOMS: atom_id res chain seq x y z
N MET A 1 9.68 15.66 -10.08
CA MET A 1 10.35 16.11 -11.32
C MET A 1 11.24 14.96 -11.76
N GLY A 2 10.86 14.26 -12.84
CA GLY A 2 11.68 13.21 -13.45
C GLY A 2 12.65 13.78 -14.50
N GLY A 3 13.25 12.92 -15.33
CA GLY A 3 14.32 13.30 -16.26
C GLY A 3 15.76 13.25 -15.69
N ASN A 4 15.96 12.53 -14.58
CA ASN A 4 17.24 12.48 -13.85
C ASN A 4 17.97 11.13 -13.94
N ALA A 5 17.48 10.17 -14.72
CA ALA A 5 17.98 8.79 -14.71
C ALA A 5 19.44 8.69 -15.17
N PHE A 6 19.90 9.61 -16.02
CA PHE A 6 21.23 9.59 -16.61
C PHE A 6 22.23 10.57 -15.96
N LEU A 7 21.87 11.24 -14.86
CA LEU A 7 22.79 12.15 -14.14
C LEU A 7 24.02 11.41 -13.59
N THR A 8 23.83 10.16 -13.18
CA THR A 8 24.89 9.29 -12.64
C THR A 8 25.51 8.38 -13.70
N HIS A 9 25.14 8.53 -14.98
CA HIS A 9 25.75 7.78 -16.07
C HIS A 9 27.24 8.18 -16.25
N SER A 10 28.06 7.33 -16.87
CA SER A 10 29.48 7.61 -17.11
C SER A 10 29.81 7.49 -18.60
N PRO A 11 30.07 8.60 -19.32
CA PRO A 11 29.96 10.00 -18.85
C PRO A 11 28.49 10.40 -18.58
N PRO A 12 28.24 11.40 -17.71
CA PRO A 12 26.87 11.90 -17.48
C PRO A 12 26.24 12.38 -18.78
N LEU A 13 24.97 12.06 -19.00
CA LEU A 13 24.24 12.55 -20.17
C LEU A 13 23.34 13.69 -19.76
N ARG A 14 23.38 14.78 -20.53
CA ARG A 14 22.59 15.98 -20.29
C ARG A 14 21.17 15.79 -20.82
N THR A 15 20.20 15.66 -19.90
CA THR A 15 18.76 15.55 -20.19
C THR A 15 18.00 16.79 -19.71
N PRO A 16 18.08 17.94 -20.42
CA PRO A 16 17.43 19.17 -19.99
C PRO A 16 15.90 19.09 -20.14
N ARG A 17 15.19 20.01 -19.45
CA ARG A 17 13.73 20.13 -19.57
C ARG A 17 13.34 20.49 -21.01
N MET A 18 12.30 19.85 -21.52
CA MET A 18 11.79 19.97 -22.88
C MET A 18 10.61 20.95 -22.97
N PRO A 19 10.59 21.83 -23.98
CA PRO A 19 9.37 22.51 -24.40
C PRO A 19 8.33 21.51 -24.94
N PHE A 20 7.05 21.87 -24.89
CA PHE A 20 5.95 21.02 -25.34
C PHE A 20 6.09 20.51 -26.79
N ALA A 21 6.60 21.35 -27.70
CA ALA A 21 6.80 20.97 -29.10
C ALA A 21 7.80 19.81 -29.26
N ILE A 22 8.90 19.84 -28.50
CA ILE A 22 9.92 18.78 -28.50
C ILE A 22 9.38 17.51 -27.84
N TYR A 23 8.71 17.66 -26.69
CA TYR A 23 8.05 16.53 -26.01
C TYR A 23 7.10 15.80 -26.96
N ARG A 24 6.21 16.54 -27.64
CA ARG A 24 5.22 15.96 -28.56
C ARG A 24 5.88 15.25 -29.73
N LEU A 25 6.89 15.87 -30.35
CA LEU A 25 7.63 15.28 -31.47
C LEU A 25 8.29 13.95 -31.07
N ILE A 26 8.98 13.93 -29.94
CA ILE A 26 9.63 12.71 -29.43
C ILE A 26 8.60 11.64 -29.08
N LEU A 27 7.51 12.02 -28.40
CA LEU A 27 6.43 11.11 -28.04
C LEU A 27 5.81 10.45 -29.28
N GLU A 28 5.44 11.24 -30.29
CA GLU A 28 4.83 10.74 -31.53
C GLU A 28 5.75 9.75 -32.26
N ASN A 29 7.04 10.09 -32.38
CA ASN A 29 8.05 9.23 -32.99
C ASN A 29 8.24 7.92 -32.21
N ALA A 30 8.39 8.00 -30.89
CA ALA A 30 8.56 6.84 -30.03
C ALA A 30 7.33 5.92 -30.07
N LEU A 31 6.11 6.48 -30.03
CA LEU A 31 4.87 5.70 -30.18
C LEU A 31 4.80 4.99 -31.53
N ALA A 32 5.20 5.65 -32.63
CA ALA A 32 5.20 5.05 -33.96
C ALA A 32 6.16 3.85 -34.06
N ILE A 33 7.36 3.95 -33.47
CA ILE A 33 8.35 2.87 -33.43
C ILE A 33 7.86 1.73 -32.55
N LEU A 34 7.36 2.04 -31.34
CA LEU A 34 6.94 1.03 -30.38
C LEU A 34 5.71 0.24 -30.86
N ARG A 35 4.81 0.84 -31.63
CA ARG A 35 3.64 0.15 -32.22
C ARG A 35 4.02 -0.95 -33.21
N GLN A 36 5.24 -0.92 -33.74
CA GLN A 36 5.75 -2.00 -34.60
C GLN A 36 6.23 -3.21 -33.79
N ASN A 37 6.41 -3.05 -32.47
CA ASN A 37 6.98 -4.04 -31.57
C ASN A 37 5.97 -4.57 -30.54
N PHE A 38 4.90 -3.82 -30.25
CA PHE A 38 3.92 -4.12 -29.21
C PHE A 38 2.48 -3.87 -29.71
N THR A 39 1.53 -4.71 -29.31
CA THR A 39 0.11 -4.52 -29.66
C THR A 39 -0.51 -3.35 -28.94
N ARG A 40 -0.12 -3.09 -27.68
CA ARG A 40 -0.65 -2.00 -26.86
C ARG A 40 0.47 -1.01 -26.56
N VAL A 41 0.28 0.24 -26.96
CA VAL A 41 1.24 1.33 -26.77
C VAL A 41 0.46 2.62 -26.51
N ALA A 42 0.73 3.26 -25.37
CA ALA A 42 0.13 4.54 -25.03
C ALA A 42 1.03 5.33 -24.06
N ALA A 43 0.87 6.64 -24.06
CA ALA A 43 1.37 7.50 -23.00
C ALA A 43 0.20 7.94 -22.11
N PRO A 44 0.41 8.10 -20.79
CA PRO A 44 -0.57 8.73 -19.91
C PRO A 44 -0.95 10.13 -20.40
N LEU A 45 -2.19 10.53 -20.16
CA LEU A 45 -2.61 11.91 -20.42
C LEU A 45 -1.85 12.84 -19.47
N GLU A 46 -1.21 13.87 -20.02
CA GLU A 46 -0.49 14.86 -19.22
C GLU A 46 -1.46 15.79 -18.50
N ALA A 47 -1.02 16.35 -17.37
CA ALA A 47 -1.75 17.39 -16.68
C ALA A 47 -1.69 18.72 -17.45
N PRO A 48 -2.75 19.55 -17.39
CA PRO A 48 -2.79 20.83 -18.09
C PRO A 48 -1.69 21.80 -17.64
N SER A 49 -1.30 22.69 -18.54
CA SER A 49 -0.47 23.88 -18.25
C SER A 49 0.95 23.59 -17.75
N LYS A 50 1.49 22.38 -17.97
CA LYS A 50 2.89 22.08 -17.68
C LYS A 50 3.81 22.87 -18.64
N PRO A 51 4.67 23.78 -18.13
CA PRO A 51 5.49 24.63 -19.00
C PRO A 51 6.60 23.85 -19.70
N ASP A 52 7.09 22.79 -19.06
CA ASP A 52 8.17 21.95 -19.56
C ASP A 52 8.06 20.49 -19.06
N TYR A 53 8.81 19.59 -19.71
CA TYR A 53 8.76 18.14 -19.49
C TYR A 53 10.18 17.62 -19.19
N GLY A 54 10.33 16.69 -18.24
CA GLY A 54 11.66 16.14 -17.91
C GLY A 54 11.97 14.86 -18.66
N ASP A 55 10.92 14.13 -18.97
CA ASP A 55 10.88 12.78 -19.46
C ASP A 55 9.62 12.60 -20.31
N VAL A 56 9.59 11.49 -21.05
CA VAL A 56 8.42 11.01 -21.77
C VAL A 56 8.09 9.62 -21.24
N ASP A 57 6.97 9.48 -20.55
CA ASP A 57 6.48 8.22 -20.02
C ASP A 57 5.66 7.47 -21.08
N ILE A 58 6.06 6.23 -21.39
CA ILE A 58 5.34 5.35 -22.31
C ILE A 58 5.08 4.00 -21.65
N LEU A 59 3.84 3.54 -21.74
CA LEU A 59 3.43 2.22 -21.33
C LEU A 59 3.30 1.33 -22.56
N VAL A 60 3.72 0.08 -22.45
CA VAL A 60 3.52 -0.94 -23.49
C VAL A 60 3.11 -2.29 -22.89
N SER A 61 2.35 -3.08 -23.63
CA SER A 61 2.08 -4.49 -23.28
C SER A 61 1.85 -5.33 -24.52
N SER A 62 1.82 -6.65 -24.34
CA SER A 62 1.64 -7.64 -25.42
C SER A 62 2.71 -7.50 -26.53
N PRO A 63 3.96 -7.91 -26.25
CA PRO A 63 5.05 -7.87 -27.24
C PRO A 63 4.72 -8.75 -28.45
N LEU A 64 4.96 -8.25 -29.66
CA LEU A 64 4.67 -8.97 -30.92
C LEU A 64 5.68 -10.09 -31.23
N SER A 65 6.83 -10.08 -30.54
CA SER A 65 7.88 -11.09 -30.67
C SER A 65 8.41 -11.51 -29.29
N PRO A 66 8.74 -12.80 -29.08
CA PRO A 66 9.41 -13.26 -27.86
C PRO A 66 10.72 -12.51 -27.56
N ALA A 67 11.40 -11.99 -28.59
CA ALA A 67 12.63 -11.20 -28.43
C ALA A 67 12.39 -9.83 -27.76
N ARG A 68 11.14 -9.36 -27.71
CA ARG A 68 10.73 -8.09 -27.08
C ARG A 68 10.05 -8.31 -25.72
N ASN A 69 10.00 -9.55 -25.22
CA ASN A 69 9.29 -9.90 -24.00
C ASN A 69 10.27 -10.08 -22.81
N PRO A 70 10.26 -9.19 -21.81
CA PRO A 70 11.14 -9.28 -20.65
C PRO A 70 10.81 -10.44 -19.70
N SER A 71 9.66 -11.10 -19.87
CA SER A 71 9.31 -12.32 -19.14
C SER A 71 9.91 -13.58 -19.78
N VAL A 72 10.39 -13.49 -21.03
CA VAL A 72 10.98 -14.60 -21.79
C VAL A 72 12.48 -14.42 -21.99
N LYS A 73 12.91 -13.18 -22.23
CA LYS A 73 14.31 -12.81 -22.46
C LYS A 73 14.84 -11.94 -21.33
N PRO A 74 16.15 -11.97 -21.05
CA PRO A 74 16.75 -11.06 -20.10
C PRO A 74 16.40 -9.61 -20.44
N LYS A 75 15.94 -8.86 -19.43
CA LYS A 75 15.47 -7.48 -19.60
C LYS A 75 16.51 -6.57 -20.26
N ALA A 76 17.80 -6.83 -20.01
CA ALA A 76 18.91 -6.10 -20.63
C ALA A 76 18.96 -6.30 -22.16
N GLU A 77 18.76 -7.52 -22.66
CA GLU A 77 18.72 -7.81 -24.11
C GLU A 77 17.51 -7.13 -24.77
N VAL A 78 16.36 -7.19 -24.09
CA VAL A 78 15.13 -6.52 -24.57
C VAL A 78 15.35 -5.01 -24.65
N ALA A 79 15.93 -4.42 -23.60
CA ALA A 79 16.24 -2.99 -23.54
C ALA A 79 17.22 -2.57 -24.64
N GLU A 80 18.30 -3.34 -24.88
CA GLU A 80 19.26 -3.04 -25.95
C GLU A 80 18.59 -3.03 -27.33
N LEU A 81 17.72 -3.99 -27.61
CA LEU A 81 17.05 -4.04 -28.90
C LEU A 81 16.05 -2.89 -29.07
N ILE A 82 15.31 -2.51 -28.03
CA ILE A 82 14.42 -1.34 -28.05
C ILE A 82 15.22 -0.05 -28.18
N ALA A 83 16.36 0.06 -27.49
CA ALA A 83 17.26 1.20 -27.59
C ALA A 83 17.73 1.41 -29.03
N ARG A 84 18.10 0.33 -29.73
CA ARG A 84 18.46 0.38 -31.14
C ARG A 84 17.30 0.87 -32.02
N ASP A 85 16.10 0.34 -31.81
CA ASP A 85 14.92 0.74 -32.59
C ASP A 85 14.57 2.23 -32.36
N LEU A 86 14.75 2.73 -31.14
CA LEU A 86 14.53 4.13 -30.76
C LEU A 86 15.69 5.08 -31.14
N GLY A 87 16.81 4.55 -31.63
CA GLY A 87 18.03 5.34 -31.86
C GLY A 87 18.62 5.94 -30.57
N ALA A 88 18.41 5.27 -29.43
CA ALA A 88 18.90 5.73 -28.14
C ALA A 88 20.43 5.60 -28.05
N ARG A 89 21.07 6.60 -27.46
CA ARG A 89 22.52 6.64 -27.22
C ARG A 89 22.93 5.79 -26.03
N ALA A 90 22.08 5.77 -25.00
CA ALA A 90 22.28 4.97 -23.79
C ALA A 90 20.93 4.49 -23.25
N TRP A 91 20.96 3.42 -22.46
CA TRP A 91 19.78 2.85 -21.83
C TRP A 91 20.11 2.24 -20.47
N ILE A 92 19.11 2.25 -19.58
CA ILE A 92 19.15 1.65 -18.26
C ILE A 92 18.00 0.65 -18.19
N PRO A 93 18.26 -0.66 -18.20
CA PRO A 93 17.20 -1.67 -18.22
C PRO A 93 16.30 -1.66 -16.98
N GLY A 94 16.79 -1.17 -15.83
CA GLY A 94 16.09 -1.22 -14.55
C GLY A 94 15.92 -2.64 -13.99
N GLN A 95 15.38 -2.76 -12.77
CA GLN A 95 15.04 -4.05 -12.16
C GLN A 95 13.75 -4.65 -12.79
N ARG A 96 13.40 -5.90 -12.44
CA ARG A 96 12.31 -6.67 -13.07
C ARG A 96 10.98 -5.92 -13.23
N SER A 97 10.57 -5.14 -12.23
CA SER A 97 9.29 -4.39 -12.21
C SER A 97 9.43 -2.87 -12.39
N GLN A 98 10.61 -2.39 -12.76
CA GLN A 98 10.86 -0.96 -12.95
C GLN A 98 10.73 -0.58 -14.44
N GLU A 99 10.60 0.69 -14.73
CA GLU A 99 10.74 1.20 -16.10
C GLU A 99 12.16 0.97 -16.66
N MET A 100 12.25 0.86 -17.98
CA MET A 100 13.49 1.00 -18.73
C MET A 100 13.65 2.47 -19.12
N ASN A 101 14.82 3.05 -18.88
CA ASN A 101 15.07 4.45 -19.23
C ASN A 101 15.96 4.49 -20.48
N PHE A 102 15.68 5.38 -21.42
CA PHE A 102 16.45 5.56 -22.65
C PHE A 102 16.83 7.03 -22.84
N ALA A 103 18.05 7.28 -23.30
CA ALA A 103 18.52 8.61 -23.67
C ALA A 103 18.52 8.73 -25.19
N VAL A 104 17.52 9.41 -25.75
CA VAL A 104 17.37 9.63 -27.20
C VAL A 104 17.94 11.00 -27.57
N PRO A 105 18.64 11.16 -28.71
CA PRO A 105 19.17 12.45 -29.13
C PRO A 105 18.09 13.54 -29.23
N TRP A 106 18.42 14.75 -28.81
CA TRP A 106 17.54 15.90 -28.97
C TRP A 106 17.27 16.19 -30.46
N PRO A 107 16.02 16.44 -30.89
CA PRO A 107 15.71 16.74 -32.28
C PRO A 107 16.46 17.98 -32.77
N ARG A 108 17.09 17.91 -33.95
CA ARG A 108 17.64 19.10 -34.60
C ARG A 108 16.49 19.93 -35.16
N SER A 109 16.47 21.23 -34.91
CA SER A 109 15.56 22.16 -35.58
C SER A 109 16.02 22.38 -37.02
N ASP A 110 15.12 22.23 -37.99
CA ASP A 110 15.38 22.54 -39.41
C ASP A 110 15.42 24.06 -39.67
N ASP A 111 14.91 24.86 -38.74
CA ASP A 111 15.08 26.30 -38.74
C ASP A 111 16.53 26.59 -38.30
N GLY A 112 17.36 27.01 -39.24
CA GLY A 112 18.76 27.42 -39.05
C GLY A 112 18.98 28.61 -38.11
N GLU A 113 18.12 28.80 -37.11
CA GLU A 113 18.45 29.54 -35.92
C GLU A 113 19.30 28.63 -35.03
N GLU A 114 20.60 28.67 -35.30
CA GLU A 114 21.62 28.57 -34.27
C GLU A 114 21.26 29.57 -33.16
N GLY A 115 20.43 29.16 -32.21
CA GLY A 115 20.19 29.92 -31.00
C GLY A 115 21.51 29.98 -30.23
N GLU A 116 22.31 31.04 -30.47
CA GLU A 116 23.51 31.53 -29.77
C GLU A 116 24.56 30.54 -29.22
N ASP A 117 24.44 29.24 -29.44
CA ASP A 117 25.30 28.19 -28.87
C ASP A 117 26.11 27.42 -29.93
N ALA A 118 26.10 27.86 -31.19
CA ALA A 118 26.94 27.30 -32.24
C ALA A 118 28.40 27.82 -32.23
N ALA A 119 28.75 28.69 -31.28
CA ALA A 119 30.09 29.29 -31.16
C ALA A 119 30.95 28.74 -30.00
N GLY A 120 30.56 27.63 -29.35
CA GLY A 120 31.40 27.03 -28.31
C GLY A 120 31.01 25.62 -27.90
N GLY A 121 31.64 24.60 -28.49
CA GLY A 121 31.79 23.25 -27.91
C GLY A 121 30.59 22.63 -27.18
N GLY A 122 29.36 22.85 -27.66
CA GLY A 122 28.14 22.53 -26.93
C GLY A 122 27.93 21.03 -26.73
N GLU A 123 27.84 20.59 -25.47
CA GLU A 123 27.56 19.19 -25.10
C GLU A 123 26.24 18.69 -25.73
N GLU A 124 26.28 17.47 -26.27
CA GLU A 124 25.11 16.80 -26.85
C GLU A 124 23.95 16.72 -25.83
N ARG A 125 22.76 17.16 -26.26
CA ARG A 125 21.53 17.09 -25.47
C ARG A 125 20.76 15.82 -25.79
N TYR A 126 20.12 15.28 -24.76
CA TYR A 126 19.32 14.06 -24.85
C TYR A 126 17.94 14.26 -24.22
N VAL A 127 16.99 13.44 -24.63
CA VAL A 127 15.66 13.32 -24.05
C VAL A 127 15.57 11.99 -23.33
N GLN A 128 15.11 12.01 -22.07
CA GLN A 128 14.83 10.80 -21.32
C GLN A 128 13.45 10.25 -21.73
N LEU A 129 13.41 8.99 -22.18
CA LEU A 129 12.20 8.21 -22.38
C LEU A 129 12.12 7.11 -21.32
N ASP A 130 11.02 7.05 -20.60
CA ASP A 130 10.77 6.02 -19.58
C ASP A 130 9.71 5.05 -20.11
N LEU A 131 10.11 3.80 -20.35
CA LEU A 131 9.27 2.76 -20.92
C LEU A 131 8.92 1.70 -19.87
N HIS A 132 7.63 1.56 -19.60
CA HIS A 132 7.12 0.50 -18.74
C HIS A 132 6.53 -0.63 -19.60
N VAL A 133 7.19 -1.79 -19.60
CA VAL A 133 6.67 -3.00 -20.23
C VAL A 133 5.84 -3.79 -19.22
N LEU A 134 4.52 -3.81 -19.42
CA LEU A 134 3.55 -4.45 -18.52
C LEU A 134 3.21 -5.86 -19.01
N GLU A 135 2.98 -6.78 -18.08
CA GLU A 135 2.84 -8.21 -18.38
C GLU A 135 1.50 -8.51 -19.06
N SER A 136 0.44 -7.78 -18.69
CA SER A 136 -0.92 -8.00 -19.21
C SER A 136 -1.59 -6.73 -19.71
N GLU A 137 -2.58 -6.88 -20.60
CA GLU A 137 -3.44 -5.78 -21.03
C GLU A 137 -4.22 -5.17 -19.85
N LYS A 138 -4.53 -5.98 -18.83
CA LYS A 138 -5.23 -5.52 -17.64
C LYS A 138 -4.38 -4.53 -16.83
N GLU A 139 -3.13 -4.90 -16.54
CA GLU A 139 -2.16 -4.03 -15.89
C GLU A 139 -1.90 -2.76 -16.71
N PHE A 140 -1.80 -2.90 -18.04
CA PHE A 140 -1.67 -1.77 -18.95
C PHE A 140 -2.77 -0.73 -18.78
N LYS A 141 -4.04 -1.15 -18.83
CA LYS A 141 -5.18 -0.25 -18.65
C LYS A 141 -5.19 0.38 -17.26
N TRP A 142 -4.90 -0.42 -16.23
CA TRP A 142 -4.87 0.05 -14.84
C TRP A 142 -3.77 1.07 -14.57
N HIS A 143 -2.56 0.84 -15.10
CA HIS A 143 -1.45 1.79 -14.99
C HIS A 143 -1.77 3.09 -15.75
N LEU A 144 -2.34 2.99 -16.95
CA LEU A 144 -2.73 4.16 -17.74
C LEU A 144 -3.79 4.99 -17.00
N PHE A 145 -4.78 4.34 -16.39
CA PHE A 145 -5.81 4.98 -15.57
C PHE A 145 -5.19 5.76 -14.40
N ARG A 146 -4.30 5.14 -13.62
CA ARG A 146 -3.70 5.80 -12.44
C ARG A 146 -2.70 6.90 -12.77
N ALA A 147 -2.02 6.80 -13.91
CA ALA A 147 -1.02 7.78 -14.36
C ALA A 147 -1.66 8.97 -15.11
N ALA A 148 -2.89 8.82 -15.59
CA ALA A 148 -3.60 9.88 -16.30
C ALA A 148 -3.73 11.16 -15.47
N HIS A 149 -3.55 12.30 -16.13
CA HIS A 149 -3.63 13.66 -15.60
C HIS A 149 -2.66 13.94 -14.44
N GLY A 150 -1.60 13.13 -14.31
CA GLY A 150 -0.54 13.30 -13.32
C GLY A 150 -1.02 13.19 -11.88
N ASP A 151 -1.45 14.32 -11.29
CA ASP A 151 -1.82 14.42 -9.88
C ASP A 151 -3.31 14.31 -9.59
N LEU A 152 -4.16 14.26 -10.62
CA LEU A 152 -5.60 14.14 -10.44
C LEU A 152 -5.98 12.92 -9.59
N TRP A 153 -5.36 11.76 -9.84
CA TRP A 153 -5.60 10.57 -9.03
C TRP A 153 -5.15 10.76 -7.57
N ASN A 154 -4.06 11.48 -7.32
CA ASN A 154 -3.61 11.77 -5.95
C ASN A 154 -4.60 12.68 -5.22
N ILE A 155 -5.19 13.65 -5.93
CA ILE A 155 -6.25 14.53 -5.41
C ILE A 155 -7.47 13.69 -5.04
N LEU A 156 -8.03 12.91 -5.98
CA LEU A 156 -9.18 12.03 -5.72
C LEU A 156 -8.89 11.03 -4.60
N GLY A 157 -7.70 10.42 -4.61
CA GLY A 157 -7.25 9.52 -3.58
C GLY A 157 -7.27 10.14 -2.18
N SER A 158 -6.92 11.43 -2.05
CA SER A 158 -7.01 12.16 -0.79
C SER A 158 -8.47 12.38 -0.33
N THR A 159 -9.37 12.61 -1.28
CA THR A 159 -10.79 12.85 -1.04
C THR A 159 -11.53 11.58 -0.60
N ILE A 160 -11.32 10.46 -1.31
CA ILE A 160 -12.06 9.21 -1.06
C ILE A 160 -11.55 8.46 0.19
N ARG A 161 -10.29 8.71 0.57
CA ARG A 161 -9.62 8.00 1.67
C ARG A 161 -10.42 8.04 2.97
N ARG A 162 -11.03 9.17 3.32
CA ARG A 162 -11.80 9.31 4.57
C ARG A 162 -13.00 8.37 4.67
N PHE A 163 -13.55 7.93 3.55
CA PHE A 163 -14.67 6.99 3.48
C PHE A 163 -14.21 5.52 3.53
N GLY A 164 -12.94 5.27 3.84
CA GLY A 164 -12.37 3.92 3.87
C GLY A 164 -11.93 3.41 2.49
N LEU A 165 -12.23 4.11 1.40
CA LEU A 165 -11.82 3.72 0.05
C LEU A 165 -10.33 3.96 -0.17
N THR A 166 -9.67 3.05 -0.87
CA THR A 166 -8.28 3.24 -1.30
C THR A 166 -8.03 2.50 -2.60
N VAL A 167 -7.12 3.02 -3.42
CA VAL A 167 -6.76 2.42 -4.70
C VAL A 167 -5.27 2.22 -4.75
N ASN A 168 -4.85 1.02 -5.14
CA ASN A 168 -3.44 0.65 -5.27
C ASN A 168 -3.14 0.12 -6.69
N ASP A 169 -2.05 -0.60 -6.85
CA ASP A 169 -1.60 -1.26 -8.09
C ASP A 169 -2.51 -2.39 -8.57
N LYS A 170 -3.45 -2.86 -7.75
CA LYS A 170 -4.34 -3.99 -8.06
C LYS A 170 -5.80 -3.63 -8.25
N GLY A 171 -6.27 -2.49 -7.74
CA GLY A 171 -7.70 -2.16 -7.75
C GLY A 171 -8.08 -1.14 -6.69
N MET A 172 -9.39 -0.95 -6.55
CA MET A 172 -10.04 -0.26 -5.44
C MET A 172 -10.39 -1.24 -4.32
N PHE A 173 -10.20 -0.78 -3.08
CA PHE A 173 -10.38 -1.54 -1.86
C PHE A 173 -11.15 -0.72 -0.84
N LEU A 174 -11.92 -1.41 -0.01
CA LEU A 174 -12.57 -0.87 1.17
C LEU A 174 -11.76 -1.23 2.43
N ARG A 175 -11.59 -0.28 3.34
CA ARG A 175 -10.86 -0.47 4.60
C ARG A 175 -11.83 -0.69 5.76
N ILE A 176 -11.70 -1.86 6.41
CA ILE A 176 -12.46 -2.20 7.62
C ILE A 176 -12.02 -1.27 8.77
N PRO A 177 -12.93 -0.42 9.31
CA PRO A 177 -12.59 0.57 10.34
C PRO A 177 -11.95 -0.03 11.61
N SER A 178 -12.45 -1.18 12.06
CA SER A 178 -11.96 -1.86 13.27
C SER A 178 -10.53 -2.41 13.14
N ILE A 179 -10.04 -2.59 11.91
CA ILE A 179 -8.70 -3.14 11.62
C ILE A 179 -7.72 -2.03 11.22
N GLU A 180 -8.18 -1.00 10.50
CA GLU A 180 -7.30 -0.03 9.82
C GLU A 180 -6.33 0.73 10.74
N ALA A 181 -6.72 0.92 12.00
CA ALA A 181 -5.91 1.59 13.02
C ALA A 181 -4.68 0.76 13.42
N PHE A 182 -4.78 -0.57 13.31
CA PHE A 182 -3.74 -1.51 13.75
C PHE A 182 -2.97 -2.11 12.58
N ASP A 183 -3.67 -2.53 11.52
CA ASP A 183 -3.06 -3.15 10.35
C ASP A 183 -3.79 -2.73 9.07
N ARG A 184 -3.21 -1.74 8.38
CA ARG A 184 -3.77 -1.20 7.14
C ARG A 184 -3.80 -2.21 6.00
N LYS A 185 -2.88 -3.17 5.95
CA LYS A 185 -2.86 -4.20 4.91
C LYS A 185 -3.95 -5.23 5.19
N LYS A 186 -4.12 -5.60 6.47
CA LYS A 186 -5.21 -6.48 6.89
C LYS A 186 -6.58 -5.81 6.82
N ALA A 187 -6.68 -4.49 6.77
CA ALA A 187 -7.98 -3.84 6.65
C ALA A 187 -8.59 -3.89 5.24
N LEU A 188 -7.82 -4.24 4.21
CA LEU A 188 -8.26 -4.14 2.82
C LEU A 188 -9.18 -5.31 2.42
N VAL A 189 -10.33 -4.96 1.87
CA VAL A 189 -11.27 -5.83 1.15
C VAL A 189 -11.32 -5.36 -0.29
N TYR A 190 -11.11 -6.28 -1.25
CA TYR A 190 -11.10 -5.93 -2.67
C TYR A 190 -12.52 -5.58 -3.14
N LEU A 191 -12.65 -4.54 -3.96
CA LEU A 191 -13.93 -4.13 -4.57
C LEU A 191 -13.91 -4.39 -6.08
N THR A 192 -13.08 -3.67 -6.82
CA THR A 192 -13.05 -3.73 -8.29
C THR A 192 -11.72 -3.20 -8.82
N ASP A 193 -11.34 -3.60 -10.03
CA ASP A 193 -10.24 -3.04 -10.81
C ASP A 193 -10.69 -2.49 -12.17
N ASP A 194 -12.00 -2.31 -12.33
CA ASP A 194 -12.60 -1.59 -13.45
C ASP A 194 -12.57 -0.08 -13.20
N SER A 195 -11.83 0.65 -14.05
CA SER A 195 -11.69 2.10 -13.95
C SER A 195 -13.01 2.85 -14.11
N ASP A 196 -13.87 2.41 -15.02
CA ASP A 196 -15.12 3.11 -15.33
C ASP A 196 -16.11 2.90 -14.18
N ALA A 197 -16.18 1.68 -13.64
CA ALA A 197 -16.98 1.40 -12.45
C ALA A 197 -16.53 2.20 -11.21
N ILE A 198 -15.23 2.48 -11.07
CA ILE A 198 -14.70 3.36 -10.01
C ILE A 198 -15.16 4.79 -10.23
N LEU A 199 -14.97 5.34 -11.43
CA LEU A 199 -15.34 6.72 -11.75
C LEU A 199 -16.85 6.94 -11.57
N ASP A 200 -17.67 6.03 -12.09
CA ASP A 200 -19.12 6.06 -11.95
C ASP A 200 -19.53 6.02 -10.47
N PHE A 201 -18.91 5.14 -9.66
CA PHE A 201 -19.16 5.08 -8.22
C PHE A 201 -18.73 6.35 -7.47
N LEU A 202 -17.73 7.07 -7.96
CA LEU A 202 -17.31 8.37 -7.42
C LEU A 202 -18.17 9.53 -7.94
N GLY A 203 -19.11 9.28 -8.85
CA GLY A 203 -19.96 10.28 -9.48
C GLY A 203 -19.22 11.12 -10.52
N LEU A 204 -18.15 10.58 -11.11
CA LEU A 204 -17.31 11.24 -12.10
C LEU A 204 -17.61 10.72 -13.50
N GLU A 205 -17.62 11.61 -14.50
CA GLU A 205 -17.88 11.21 -15.88
C GLU A 205 -16.67 10.48 -16.48
N SER A 206 -16.84 9.19 -16.78
CA SER A 206 -15.79 8.32 -17.35
C SER A 206 -15.27 8.81 -18.71
N ALA A 207 -16.15 9.27 -19.59
CA ALA A 207 -15.76 9.80 -20.91
C ALA A 207 -14.88 11.05 -20.81
N ARG A 208 -15.06 11.86 -19.76
CA ARG A 208 -14.27 13.06 -19.52
C ARG A 208 -12.87 12.72 -18.98
N TRP A 209 -12.72 11.65 -18.20
CA TRP A 209 -11.42 11.17 -17.72
C TRP A 209 -10.44 10.87 -18.85
N TRP A 210 -10.93 10.35 -19.99
CA TRP A 210 -10.07 9.97 -21.10
C TRP A 210 -9.79 11.10 -22.11
N LYS A 211 -10.09 12.36 -21.74
CA LYS A 211 -9.81 13.56 -22.54
C LYS A 211 -8.89 14.51 -21.78
N GLN A 212 -7.99 15.20 -22.48
CA GLN A 212 -7.14 16.22 -21.86
C GLN A 212 -7.98 17.39 -21.33
N PHE A 213 -7.58 17.92 -20.17
CA PHE A 213 -8.15 19.16 -19.64
C PHE A 213 -7.50 20.37 -20.31
N GLY A 214 -8.30 21.41 -20.58
CA GLY A 214 -7.82 22.66 -21.16
C GLY A 214 -7.11 23.56 -20.15
N SER A 215 -7.43 23.41 -18.85
CA SER A 215 -6.80 24.18 -17.78
C SER A 215 -6.75 23.40 -16.46
N ILE A 216 -5.86 23.81 -15.56
CA ILE A 216 -5.78 23.27 -14.19
C ILE A 216 -7.11 23.47 -13.45
N GLU A 217 -7.78 24.62 -13.65
CA GLU A 217 -9.09 24.89 -13.04
C GLU A 217 -10.16 23.90 -13.51
N GLU A 218 -10.21 23.58 -14.81
CA GLU A 218 -11.17 22.60 -15.35
C GLU A 218 -10.94 21.20 -14.75
N MET A 219 -9.67 20.82 -14.56
CA MET A 219 -9.30 19.57 -13.91
C MET A 219 -9.70 19.55 -12.42
N PHE A 220 -9.54 20.68 -11.72
CA PHE A 220 -9.96 20.82 -10.33
C PHE A 220 -11.48 20.79 -10.18
N GLU A 221 -12.22 21.45 -11.06
CA GLU A 221 -13.68 21.38 -11.10
C GLU A 221 -14.18 19.96 -11.35
N TYR A 222 -13.52 19.21 -12.24
CA TYR A 222 -13.80 17.79 -12.43
C TYR A 222 -13.55 16.98 -11.15
N ALA A 223 -12.42 17.19 -10.47
CA ALA A 223 -12.12 16.51 -9.20
C ALA A 223 -13.15 16.86 -8.11
N ALA A 224 -13.59 18.12 -8.05
CA ALA A 224 -14.60 18.61 -7.13
C ALA A 224 -16.00 18.09 -7.44
N GLY A 225 -16.26 17.70 -8.69
CA GLY A 225 -17.48 17.01 -9.12
C GLY A 225 -17.68 15.64 -8.47
N CYS A 226 -16.63 15.06 -7.87
CA CYS A 226 -16.75 13.82 -7.11
C CYS A 226 -17.81 13.97 -6.02
N ARG A 227 -18.79 13.05 -5.96
CA ARG A 227 -19.88 13.10 -4.97
C ARG A 227 -19.40 13.04 -3.51
N LEU A 228 -18.17 12.57 -3.33
CA LEU A 228 -17.50 12.45 -2.04
C LEU A 228 -16.66 13.68 -1.68
N PHE A 229 -16.55 14.69 -2.56
CA PHE A 229 -15.78 15.90 -2.29
C PHE A 229 -16.53 16.83 -1.33
N ARG A 230 -15.79 17.44 -0.40
CA ARG A 230 -16.33 18.46 0.52
C ARG A 230 -15.21 19.36 1.06
N VAL A 231 -15.55 20.61 1.33
CA VAL A 231 -14.68 21.60 1.95
C VAL A 231 -15.22 21.94 3.33
N LYS A 232 -14.32 22.10 4.31
CA LYS A 232 -14.71 22.51 5.67
C LYS A 232 -15.09 24.00 5.68
N PRO A 233 -16.21 24.42 6.29
CA PRO A 233 -16.51 25.84 6.53
C PRO A 233 -15.47 26.47 7.48
N GLU A 234 -15.32 27.80 7.44
CA GLU A 234 -14.48 28.51 8.41
C GLU A 234 -15.02 28.28 9.84
N LYS A 235 -14.11 28.04 10.79
CA LYS A 235 -14.48 28.03 12.21
C LYS A 235 -14.62 29.48 12.67
N GLU A 236 -15.69 29.82 13.38
CA GLU A 236 -15.69 31.00 14.25
C GLU A 236 -14.57 30.81 15.30
N GLU A 237 -13.80 31.88 15.57
CA GLU A 237 -12.75 31.89 16.57
C GLU A 237 -13.33 31.55 17.97
N GLY A 238 -13.11 30.33 18.46
CA GLY A 238 -13.58 29.97 19.81
C GLY A 238 -13.70 28.49 20.19
N GLU A 239 -13.55 27.53 19.27
CA GLU A 239 -13.63 26.11 19.65
C GLU A 239 -12.27 25.57 20.15
N LEU A 240 -12.19 25.48 21.48
CA LEU A 240 -11.12 24.93 22.31
C LEU A 240 -10.42 23.67 21.74
N GLU A 241 -9.10 23.72 21.71
CA GLU A 241 -8.20 22.57 21.54
C GLU A 241 -8.34 21.63 22.74
N GLY A 242 -9.20 20.62 22.64
CA GLY A 242 -9.44 19.75 23.78
C GLY A 242 -10.34 18.57 23.49
N ASP A 243 -10.06 17.80 22.44
CA ASP A 243 -10.35 16.36 22.50
C ASP A 243 -9.51 15.58 21.48
N VAL A 244 -8.66 14.70 22.02
CA VAL A 244 -7.84 13.77 21.25
C VAL A 244 -8.72 12.57 20.91
N MET A 245 -9.60 12.74 19.93
CA MET A 245 -10.41 11.68 19.33
C MET A 245 -10.13 11.63 17.83
N LEU A 246 -9.93 10.42 17.33
CA LEU A 246 -9.62 9.96 15.96
C LEU A 246 -9.77 10.99 14.83
N ASP A 247 -8.76 11.03 13.96
CA ASP A 247 -8.59 11.74 12.68
C ASP A 247 -9.80 11.60 11.70
N GLU A 248 -10.96 12.15 12.08
CA GLU A 248 -12.20 12.12 11.30
C GLU A 248 -12.20 13.22 10.23
N GLY A 249 -11.60 12.89 9.08
CA GLY A 249 -12.23 13.10 7.77
C GLY A 249 -12.31 14.53 7.20
N ARG A 250 -11.41 15.44 7.54
CA ARG A 250 -11.46 16.84 7.04
C ARG A 250 -10.40 17.12 5.98
N GLN A 251 -10.80 17.62 4.80
CA GLN A 251 -9.87 18.24 3.86
C GLN A 251 -9.86 19.75 4.18
N GLU A 252 -8.99 20.11 5.11
CA GLU A 252 -8.68 21.50 5.43
C GLU A 252 -7.61 21.94 4.42
N GLY A 253 -7.94 22.87 3.52
CA GLY A 253 -6.94 23.61 2.72
C GLY A 253 -6.31 24.74 3.53
N GLY A 254 -5.20 25.31 3.05
CA GLY A 254 -4.45 26.38 3.73
C GLY A 254 -3.55 25.89 4.88
N GLU A 255 -3.06 26.83 5.71
CA GLU A 255 -2.03 26.55 6.74
C GLU A 255 -2.46 25.52 7.81
N ALA A 256 -3.74 25.57 8.23
CA ALA A 256 -4.32 24.60 9.17
C ALA A 256 -4.37 23.17 8.57
N GLY A 257 -4.60 23.09 7.25
CA GLY A 257 -4.52 21.86 6.47
C GLY A 257 -3.13 21.24 6.44
N LYS A 258 -2.12 22.09 6.16
CA LYS A 258 -0.71 21.67 6.06
C LYS A 258 -0.23 20.94 7.32
N LYS A 259 -0.65 21.40 8.51
CA LYS A 259 -0.26 20.82 9.81
C LYS A 259 -0.84 19.40 10.03
N LYS A 260 -1.97 19.07 9.38
CA LYS A 260 -2.66 17.76 9.52
C LYS A 260 -2.38 16.77 8.38
N LEU A 261 -1.63 17.17 7.36
CA LEU A 261 -1.28 16.28 6.24
C LEU A 261 -0.44 15.10 6.70
N LYS A 262 -0.73 13.90 6.18
CA LYS A 262 0.09 12.70 6.41
C LYS A 262 1.44 12.84 5.70
N HIS A 263 2.44 12.07 6.15
CA HIS A 263 3.82 12.15 5.63
C HIS A 263 3.91 12.14 4.09
N ASN A 264 3.18 11.24 3.42
CA ASN A 264 3.16 11.17 1.95
C ASN A 264 2.55 12.42 1.32
N ASP A 265 1.49 12.98 1.92
CA ASP A 265 0.84 14.18 1.41
C ASP A 265 1.72 15.42 1.66
N ARG A 266 2.47 15.48 2.76
CA ARG A 266 3.52 16.50 2.99
C ARG A 266 4.63 16.43 1.95
N GLN A 267 5.10 15.23 1.60
CA GLN A 267 6.08 15.07 0.51
C GLN A 267 5.50 15.53 -0.84
N ARG A 268 4.21 15.25 -1.10
CA ARG A 268 3.53 15.69 -2.32
C ARG A 268 3.43 17.21 -2.40
N MET A 269 3.04 17.90 -1.32
CA MET A 269 3.04 19.37 -1.27
C MET A 269 4.37 19.98 -1.72
N SER A 270 5.50 19.37 -1.32
CA SER A 270 6.83 19.86 -1.70
C SER A 270 7.25 19.50 -3.13
N LYS A 271 6.85 18.32 -3.63
CA LYS A 271 7.37 17.78 -4.91
C LYS A 271 6.41 17.95 -6.09
N ARG A 272 5.15 18.32 -5.84
CA ARG A 272 4.05 18.23 -6.80
C ARG A 272 3.23 19.53 -6.83
N PRO A 273 3.56 20.47 -7.75
CA PRO A 273 2.95 21.79 -7.80
C PRO A 273 1.42 21.77 -7.95
N ILE A 274 0.87 20.88 -8.78
CA ILE A 274 -0.59 20.78 -8.99
C ILE A 274 -1.30 20.38 -7.71
N PHE A 275 -0.75 19.41 -6.97
CA PHE A 275 -1.31 19.02 -5.67
C PHE A 275 -1.24 20.15 -4.64
N ALA A 276 -0.17 20.96 -4.68
CA ALA A 276 -0.05 22.14 -3.82
C ALA A 276 -1.10 23.21 -4.16
N MET A 277 -1.28 23.55 -5.44
CA MET A 277 -2.31 24.50 -5.90
C MET A 277 -3.72 24.06 -5.50
N TRP A 278 -4.03 22.76 -5.59
CA TRP A 278 -5.30 22.22 -5.12
C TRP A 278 -5.55 22.52 -3.62
N MET A 279 -4.54 22.31 -2.78
CA MET A 279 -4.64 22.47 -1.34
C MET A 279 -4.56 23.92 -0.86
N GLU A 280 -3.79 24.76 -1.56
CA GLU A 280 -3.47 26.14 -1.14
C GLU A 280 -4.32 27.20 -1.82
N GLU A 281 -4.84 26.93 -3.01
CA GLU A 281 -5.60 27.91 -3.79
C GLU A 281 -7.05 27.45 -3.99
N PHE A 282 -7.25 26.27 -4.59
CA PHE A 282 -8.59 25.82 -5.00
C PHE A 282 -9.51 25.52 -3.81
N ILE A 283 -9.06 24.72 -2.82
CA ILE A 283 -9.89 24.43 -1.64
C ILE A 283 -10.26 25.70 -0.85
N PRO A 284 -9.32 26.61 -0.54
CA PRO A 284 -9.66 27.89 0.09
C PRO A 284 -10.63 28.75 -0.74
N LYS A 285 -10.45 28.80 -2.07
CA LYS A 285 -11.37 29.50 -2.98
C LYS A 285 -12.79 28.93 -2.91
N CYS A 286 -12.95 27.60 -2.99
CA CYS A 286 -14.25 26.95 -2.82
C CYS A 286 -14.88 27.25 -1.45
N ARG A 287 -14.07 27.33 -0.39
CA ARG A 287 -14.53 27.70 0.96
C ARG A 287 -15.08 29.13 0.98
N ALA A 288 -14.33 30.08 0.42
CA ALA A 288 -14.72 31.49 0.35
C ALA A 288 -15.98 31.70 -0.51
N GLU A 289 -16.15 30.90 -1.57
CA GLU A 289 -17.33 30.91 -2.44
C GLU A 289 -18.54 30.15 -1.84
N GLY A 290 -18.38 29.52 -0.67
CA GLY A 290 -19.45 28.72 -0.04
C GLY A 290 -19.81 27.44 -0.80
N ARG A 291 -18.92 26.95 -1.67
CA ARG A 291 -19.14 25.76 -2.51
C ARG A 291 -18.69 24.49 -1.76
N PHE A 292 -19.42 23.40 -1.99
CA PHE A 292 -19.11 22.06 -1.45
C PHE A 292 -19.05 21.97 0.09
N LEU A 293 -19.85 22.78 0.80
CA LEU A 293 -19.86 22.82 2.27
C LEU A 293 -20.66 21.66 2.91
N GLU A 294 -21.67 21.13 2.22
CA GLU A 294 -22.57 20.13 2.77
C GLU A 294 -22.01 18.70 2.69
N MET A 295 -22.18 17.94 3.77
CA MET A 295 -21.87 16.52 3.79
C MET A 295 -23.06 15.72 3.26
N LYS A 296 -22.95 15.22 2.04
CA LYS A 296 -24.02 14.44 1.39
C LYS A 296 -24.09 12.98 1.83
N THR A 297 -23.02 12.43 2.38
CA THR A 297 -22.91 11.01 2.70
C THR A 297 -21.97 10.75 3.88
N THR A 298 -22.27 9.71 4.66
CA THR A 298 -21.40 9.22 5.75
C THR A 298 -20.47 8.12 5.26
N ARG A 299 -19.48 7.75 6.08
CA ARG A 299 -18.57 6.64 5.81
C ARG A 299 -19.33 5.31 5.77
N GLU A 300 -20.26 5.11 6.68
CA GLU A 300 -21.06 3.90 6.81
C GLU A 300 -21.95 3.71 5.58
N GLN A 301 -22.55 4.79 5.07
CA GLN A 301 -23.34 4.77 3.84
C GLN A 301 -22.47 4.36 2.63
N ILE A 302 -21.31 4.98 2.45
CA ILE A 302 -20.38 4.62 1.36
C ILE A 302 -19.86 3.18 1.50
N GLN A 303 -19.64 2.72 2.73
CA GLN A 303 -19.27 1.34 3.00
C GLN A 303 -20.37 0.37 2.54
N GLN A 304 -21.62 0.63 2.94
CA GLN A 304 -22.76 -0.21 2.56
C GLN A 304 -23.00 -0.20 1.04
N GLU A 305 -22.96 0.98 0.43
CA GLU A 305 -23.08 1.14 -1.02
C GLU A 305 -21.95 0.42 -1.77
N ALA A 306 -20.70 0.56 -1.33
CA ALA A 306 -19.56 -0.12 -1.97
C ALA A 306 -19.71 -1.64 -1.90
N LEU A 307 -20.10 -2.18 -0.74
CA LEU A 307 -20.35 -3.62 -0.56
C LEU A 307 -21.56 -4.11 -1.34
N GLN A 308 -22.56 -3.26 -1.58
CA GLN A 308 -23.74 -3.59 -2.38
C GLN A 308 -23.42 -3.58 -3.88
N THR A 309 -22.69 -2.56 -4.35
CA THR A 309 -22.38 -2.37 -5.76
C THR A 309 -21.33 -3.35 -6.26
N PHE A 310 -20.26 -3.58 -5.50
CA PHE A 310 -19.12 -4.38 -5.93
C PHE A 310 -19.08 -5.79 -5.29
N GLY A 311 -19.95 -6.05 -4.30
CA GLY A 311 -19.89 -7.25 -3.50
C GLY A 311 -18.81 -7.18 -2.40
N GLY A 312 -18.37 -8.34 -1.90
CA GLY A 312 -17.35 -8.43 -0.86
C GLY A 312 -17.88 -8.32 0.58
N ARG A 313 -19.21 -8.30 0.78
CA ARG A 313 -19.83 -8.28 2.13
C ARG A 313 -19.39 -9.45 2.99
N GLU A 314 -19.42 -10.66 2.44
CA GLU A 314 -19.00 -11.86 3.16
C GLU A 314 -17.53 -11.80 3.60
N GLU A 315 -16.64 -11.33 2.72
CA GLU A 315 -15.22 -11.16 3.03
C GLU A 315 -15.02 -10.09 4.12
N PHE A 316 -15.73 -8.95 4.00
CA PHE A 316 -15.70 -7.87 4.99
C PHE A 316 -16.13 -8.37 6.37
N GLU A 317 -17.29 -9.01 6.46
CA GLU A 317 -17.86 -9.51 7.72
C GLU A 317 -16.98 -10.62 8.31
N LYS A 318 -16.47 -11.52 7.47
CA LYS A 318 -15.57 -12.59 7.90
C LYS A 318 -14.31 -12.03 8.54
N ARG A 319 -13.67 -11.09 7.87
CA ARG A 319 -12.41 -10.52 8.28
C ARG A 319 -12.54 -9.62 9.50
N GLU A 320 -13.64 -8.87 9.58
CA GLU A 320 -13.96 -8.12 10.79
C GLU A 320 -14.23 -9.06 11.99
N ARG A 321 -14.95 -10.16 11.79
CA ARG A 321 -15.23 -11.15 12.85
C ARG A 321 -13.95 -11.83 13.35
N GLU A 322 -13.12 -12.31 12.43
CA GLU A 322 -11.82 -12.91 12.76
C GLU A 322 -10.95 -11.95 13.58
N TRP A 323 -10.94 -10.66 13.19
CA TRP A 323 -10.21 -9.63 13.92
C TRP A 323 -10.79 -9.33 15.30
N LYS A 324 -12.12 -9.18 15.41
CA LYS A 324 -12.81 -9.00 16.70
C LYS A 324 -12.52 -10.17 17.63
N LEU A 325 -12.52 -11.39 17.13
CA LEU A 325 -12.17 -12.59 17.89
C LEU A 325 -10.69 -12.60 18.33
N GLU A 326 -9.76 -12.21 17.45
CA GLU A 326 -8.34 -12.09 17.78
C GLU A 326 -8.10 -11.04 18.89
N LYS A 327 -8.75 -9.87 18.78
CA LYS A 327 -8.71 -8.83 19.81
C LYS A 327 -9.36 -9.27 21.11
N HIS A 328 -10.47 -10.01 21.04
CA HIS A 328 -11.12 -10.57 22.21
C HIS A 328 -10.23 -11.56 22.95
N LYS A 329 -9.51 -12.43 22.22
CA LYS A 329 -8.50 -13.33 22.78
C LYS A 329 -7.37 -12.56 23.48
N ASP A 330 -6.86 -11.50 22.84
CA ASP A 330 -5.79 -10.68 23.42
C ASP A 330 -6.26 -9.93 24.67
N GLN A 331 -7.49 -9.39 24.65
CA GLN A 331 -8.12 -8.74 25.81
C GLN A 331 -8.34 -9.74 26.96
N MET A 332 -8.87 -10.92 26.66
CA MET A 332 -9.05 -11.99 27.65
C MET A 332 -7.72 -12.37 28.30
N TRP A 333 -6.65 -12.49 27.51
CA TRP A 333 -5.34 -12.87 28.03
C TRP A 333 -4.65 -11.74 28.83
N ARG A 334 -4.55 -10.55 28.24
CA ARG A 334 -3.75 -9.44 28.79
C ARG A 334 -4.48 -8.64 29.85
N THR A 335 -5.76 -8.39 29.64
CA THR A 335 -6.54 -7.49 30.49
C THR A 335 -7.27 -8.28 31.56
N VAL A 336 -7.93 -9.38 31.20
CA VAL A 336 -8.70 -10.17 32.17
C VAL A 336 -7.78 -11.08 32.96
N ILE A 337 -7.22 -12.14 32.36
CA ILE A 337 -6.42 -13.12 33.11
C ILE A 337 -5.19 -12.48 33.77
N LYS A 338 -4.34 -11.78 33.00
CA LYS A 338 -3.12 -11.17 33.54
C LYS A 338 -3.34 -9.92 34.38
N GLY A 339 -4.42 -9.18 34.12
CA GLY A 339 -4.74 -7.95 34.85
C GLY A 339 -5.38 -8.24 36.20
N THR A 340 -6.17 -9.31 36.29
CA THR A 340 -6.78 -9.76 37.54
C THR A 340 -5.78 -10.46 38.47
N VAL A 341 -4.82 -11.22 37.94
CA VAL A 341 -3.81 -11.88 38.79
C VAL A 341 -2.88 -10.83 39.41
N PRO A 342 -2.74 -10.79 40.77
CA PRO A 342 -1.98 -9.77 41.48
C PRO A 342 -0.52 -9.64 41.01
N GLN A 343 -0.02 -8.40 40.97
CA GLN A 343 1.31 -8.10 40.43
C GLN A 343 2.46 -8.31 41.41
N ASP A 344 2.14 -8.32 42.70
CA ASP A 344 3.02 -8.48 43.86
C ASP A 344 3.43 -9.94 44.13
N LEU A 345 2.80 -10.90 43.45
CA LEU A 345 3.18 -12.31 43.49
C LEU A 345 4.58 -12.55 42.90
N ASP A 346 5.25 -13.60 43.40
CA ASP A 346 6.52 -14.07 42.82
C ASP A 346 6.38 -14.30 41.30
N PRO A 347 7.32 -13.82 40.47
CA PRO A 347 7.21 -13.91 39.01
C PRO A 347 6.99 -15.32 38.46
N VAL A 348 7.57 -16.35 39.11
CA VAL A 348 7.42 -17.75 38.70
C VAL A 348 6.01 -18.23 39.02
N VAL A 349 5.52 -17.94 40.23
CA VAL A 349 4.17 -18.30 40.68
C VAL A 349 3.11 -17.59 39.85
N ARG A 350 3.28 -16.28 39.64
CA ARG A 350 2.38 -15.48 38.79
C ARG A 350 2.35 -16.01 37.37
N GLY A 351 3.51 -16.32 36.80
CA GLY A 351 3.64 -16.90 35.46
C GLY A 351 2.95 -18.26 35.34
N ALA A 352 3.10 -19.14 36.34
CA ALA A 352 2.44 -20.44 36.39
C ALA A 352 0.91 -20.30 36.47
N THR A 353 0.44 -19.45 37.38
CA THR A 353 -1.00 -19.17 37.60
C THR A 353 -1.66 -18.64 36.32
N CYS A 354 -1.05 -17.66 35.65
CA CYS A 354 -1.58 -17.11 34.40
C CYS A 354 -1.67 -18.19 33.31
N ARG A 355 -0.63 -19.01 33.14
CA ARG A 355 -0.64 -20.09 32.13
C ARG A 355 -1.67 -21.17 32.46
N TYR A 356 -1.87 -21.47 33.74
CA TYR A 356 -2.86 -22.43 34.19
C TYR A 356 -4.28 -21.95 33.86
N PHE A 357 -4.62 -20.71 34.20
CA PHE A 357 -5.87 -20.09 33.79
C PHE A 357 -6.04 -20.03 32.27
N LYS A 358 -4.97 -19.73 31.52
CA LYS A 358 -5.00 -19.79 30.05
C LYS A 358 -5.35 -21.19 29.54
N GLY A 359 -4.75 -22.23 30.13
CA GLY A 359 -5.00 -23.62 29.78
C GLY A 359 -6.44 -24.05 30.03
N ILE A 360 -7.05 -23.57 31.11
CA ILE A 360 -8.45 -23.86 31.46
C ILE A 360 -9.44 -23.08 30.60
N LEU A 361 -9.26 -21.76 30.52
CA LEU A 361 -10.29 -20.84 30.03
C LEU A 361 -10.18 -20.58 28.52
N MET A 362 -8.96 -20.60 27.96
CA MET A 362 -8.73 -20.26 26.55
C MET A 362 -8.44 -21.49 25.69
N ASP A 363 -7.43 -22.27 26.10
CA ASP A 363 -6.90 -23.38 25.31
C ASP A 363 -7.78 -24.64 25.42
N GLY A 364 -8.39 -24.86 26.60
CA GLY A 364 -9.21 -26.03 26.89
C GLY A 364 -8.40 -27.30 27.21
N ASP A 365 -7.09 -27.14 27.44
CA ASP A 365 -6.16 -28.24 27.71
C ASP A 365 -6.25 -28.77 29.15
N ILE A 366 -6.90 -28.02 30.04
CA ILE A 366 -6.95 -28.28 31.48
C ILE A 366 -8.39 -28.23 31.95
N LEU A 367 -8.85 -29.31 32.59
CA LEU A 367 -10.16 -29.36 33.23
C LEU A 367 -10.05 -28.87 34.68
N TRP A 368 -10.99 -28.01 35.09
CA TRP A 368 -11.09 -27.56 36.49
C TRP A 368 -11.90 -28.60 37.27
N HIS A 369 -11.24 -29.31 38.19
CA HIS A 369 -11.83 -30.46 38.91
C HIS A 369 -12.50 -31.51 38.00
N GLY A 370 -11.97 -31.71 36.79
CA GLY A 370 -12.50 -32.70 35.84
C GLY A 370 -13.63 -32.18 34.94
N GLU A 371 -14.05 -30.93 35.08
CA GLU A 371 -15.08 -30.30 34.25
C GLU A 371 -14.55 -29.04 33.55
N VAL A 372 -15.21 -28.64 32.46
CA VAL A 372 -14.96 -27.34 31.81
C VAL A 372 -15.75 -26.28 32.56
N PRO A 373 -15.11 -25.24 33.13
CA PRO A 373 -15.86 -24.18 33.80
C PRO A 373 -16.84 -23.49 32.84
N LYS A 374 -18.00 -23.09 33.35
CA LYS A 374 -18.95 -22.26 32.58
C LYS A 374 -18.31 -20.96 32.05
N ALA A 375 -17.34 -20.41 32.78
CA ALA A 375 -16.57 -19.25 32.35
C ALA A 375 -15.70 -19.51 31.11
N ALA A 376 -15.42 -20.77 30.75
CA ALA A 376 -14.69 -21.15 29.54
C ALA A 376 -15.62 -21.36 28.32
N GLU A 377 -16.95 -21.34 28.52
CA GLU A 377 -17.91 -21.46 27.43
C GLU A 377 -17.85 -20.26 26.49
N ARG A 378 -18.12 -20.52 25.21
CA ARG A 378 -18.13 -19.51 24.15
C ARG A 378 -19.56 -19.37 23.63
N ASN A 379 -19.97 -18.15 23.28
CA ASN A 379 -21.24 -17.94 22.60
C ASN A 379 -21.18 -18.49 21.15
N GLU A 380 -22.32 -18.43 20.44
CA GLU A 380 -22.42 -18.90 19.04
C GLU A 380 -21.40 -18.24 18.10
N ASP A 381 -20.99 -17.01 18.42
CA ASP A 381 -20.00 -16.23 17.68
C ASP A 381 -18.54 -16.48 18.11
N GLY A 382 -18.31 -17.35 19.11
CA GLY A 382 -16.99 -17.74 19.60
C GLY A 382 -16.35 -16.81 20.66
N PHE A 383 -17.10 -15.85 21.21
CA PHE A 383 -16.65 -14.91 22.25
C PHE A 383 -16.93 -15.44 23.66
N TRP A 384 -15.99 -15.19 24.58
CA TRP A 384 -16.16 -15.42 26.03
C TRP A 384 -16.89 -14.26 26.71
N ASP A 385 -17.65 -14.56 27.77
CA ASP A 385 -18.14 -13.57 28.72
C ASP A 385 -16.98 -13.11 29.63
N LEU A 386 -16.44 -11.93 29.36
CA LEU A 386 -15.30 -11.39 30.11
C LEU A 386 -15.62 -11.17 31.59
N GLY A 387 -16.87 -10.87 31.95
CA GLY A 387 -17.28 -10.67 33.35
C GLY A 387 -17.29 -12.00 34.12
N ALA A 388 -17.85 -13.04 33.50
CA ALA A 388 -17.82 -14.39 34.07
C ALA A 388 -16.40 -14.94 34.21
N VAL A 389 -15.55 -14.69 33.20
CA VAL A 389 -14.12 -15.04 33.23
C VAL A 389 -13.41 -14.30 34.35
N GLN A 390 -13.61 -12.99 34.48
CA GLN A 390 -12.99 -12.19 35.53
C GLN A 390 -13.39 -12.69 36.93
N ALA A 391 -14.69 -12.88 37.18
CA ALA A 391 -15.19 -13.37 38.46
C ALA A 391 -14.64 -14.77 38.80
N PHE A 392 -14.51 -15.64 37.80
CA PHE A 392 -13.88 -16.95 37.98
C PHE A 392 -12.40 -16.82 38.32
N VAL A 393 -11.64 -15.96 37.64
CA VAL A 393 -10.23 -15.75 37.96
C VAL A 393 -10.09 -15.21 39.39
N GLU A 394 -10.83 -14.16 39.76
CA GLU A 394 -10.80 -13.54 41.09
C GLU A 394 -11.10 -14.52 42.22
N SER A 395 -12.12 -15.36 42.03
CA SER A 395 -12.57 -16.30 43.07
C SER A 395 -11.62 -17.50 43.26
N ASN A 396 -10.76 -17.79 42.28
CA ASN A 396 -9.98 -19.03 42.24
C ASN A 396 -8.45 -18.80 42.20
N ILE A 397 -7.98 -17.58 42.51
CA ILE A 397 -6.56 -17.22 42.40
C ILE A 397 -5.67 -18.14 43.25
N GLU A 398 -5.99 -18.30 44.54
CA GLU A 398 -5.15 -19.05 45.48
C GLU A 398 -5.03 -20.54 45.09
N GLU A 399 -6.14 -21.14 44.68
CA GLU A 399 -6.15 -22.54 44.24
C GLU A 399 -5.40 -22.71 42.91
N ALA A 400 -5.58 -21.78 41.97
CA ALA A 400 -4.87 -21.77 40.71
C ALA A 400 -3.35 -21.55 40.87
N GLN A 401 -2.90 -20.84 41.91
CA GLN A 401 -1.47 -20.73 42.23
C GLN A 401 -0.87 -22.08 42.58
N ARG A 402 -1.52 -22.83 43.48
CA ARG A 402 -1.06 -24.16 43.89
C ARG A 402 -1.06 -25.14 42.72
N LEU A 403 -2.21 -25.31 42.08
CA LEU A 403 -2.39 -26.26 40.97
C LEU A 403 -1.55 -25.87 39.75
N GLY A 404 -1.42 -24.56 39.48
CA GLY A 404 -0.60 -24.06 38.37
C GLY A 404 0.88 -24.36 38.56
N MET A 405 1.39 -24.29 39.79
CA MET A 405 2.78 -24.65 40.11
C MET A 405 3.04 -26.15 39.92
N GLU A 406 2.16 -27.00 40.42
CA GLU A 406 2.24 -28.46 40.25
C GLU A 406 2.20 -28.84 38.75
N TRP A 407 1.27 -28.26 38.01
CA TRP A 407 1.13 -28.45 36.57
C TRP A 407 2.39 -28.01 35.81
N GLN A 408 2.95 -26.84 36.15
CA GLN A 408 4.17 -26.34 35.50
C GLN A 408 5.38 -27.23 35.80
N GLN A 409 5.53 -27.71 37.04
CA GLN A 409 6.60 -28.63 37.42
C GLN A 409 6.47 -29.97 36.69
N ALA A 410 5.27 -30.55 36.63
CA ALA A 410 5.00 -31.79 35.90
C ALA A 410 5.36 -31.64 34.41
N ARG A 411 4.96 -30.54 33.78
CA ARG A 411 5.28 -30.23 32.38
C ARG A 411 6.79 -30.04 32.16
N ALA A 412 7.50 -29.40 33.08
CA ALA A 412 8.95 -29.25 33.02
C ALA A 412 9.66 -30.60 33.12
N MET A 413 9.26 -31.46 34.05
CA MET A 413 9.80 -32.81 34.20
C MET A 413 9.56 -33.66 32.95
N ALA A 414 8.35 -33.63 32.37
CA ALA A 414 8.04 -34.33 31.13
C ALA A 414 8.91 -33.84 29.96
N SER A 415 9.10 -32.53 29.82
CA SER A 415 9.96 -31.94 28.78
C SER A 415 11.42 -32.36 28.94
N MET A 416 11.93 -32.41 30.18
CA MET A 416 13.30 -32.88 30.46
C MET A 416 13.48 -34.36 30.10
N ARG A 417 12.50 -35.22 30.42
CA ARG A 417 12.51 -36.64 30.02
C ARG A 417 12.51 -36.80 28.49
N ALA A 418 11.63 -36.11 27.79
CA ALA A 418 11.57 -36.15 26.33
C ALA A 418 12.87 -35.67 25.65
N LYS A 419 13.54 -34.64 26.21
CA LYS A 419 14.85 -34.20 25.72
C LYS A 419 15.94 -35.24 25.98
N ALA A 420 15.93 -35.89 27.15
CA ALA A 420 16.87 -36.96 27.48
C ALA A 420 16.70 -38.16 26.54
N GLU A 421 15.47 -38.57 26.26
CA GLU A 421 15.16 -39.63 25.30
C GLU A 421 15.63 -39.28 23.88
N LYS A 422 15.34 -38.07 23.39
CA LYS A 422 15.84 -37.61 22.08
C LYS A 422 17.37 -37.61 22.01
N LYS A 423 18.05 -37.18 23.08
CA LYS A 423 19.51 -37.19 23.13
C LYS A 423 20.06 -38.63 23.16
N ALA A 424 19.40 -39.54 23.86
CA ALA A 424 19.78 -40.95 23.91
C ALA A 424 19.62 -41.62 22.54
N ILE A 425 18.53 -41.35 21.82
CA ILE A 425 18.30 -41.84 20.45
C ILE A 425 19.39 -41.30 19.51
N ALA A 426 19.66 -39.99 19.54
CA ALA A 426 20.70 -39.39 18.69
C ALA A 426 22.12 -39.91 19.00
N MET A 427 22.44 -40.22 20.27
CA MET A 427 23.72 -40.84 20.62
C MET A 427 23.81 -42.31 20.19
N ALA A 428 22.69 -43.05 20.20
CA ALA A 428 22.63 -44.43 19.72
C ALA A 428 22.83 -44.50 18.19
N GLU A 429 22.20 -43.58 17.44
CA GLU A 429 22.37 -43.46 15.98
C GLU A 429 23.82 -43.08 15.62
N ALA A 430 24.42 -42.10 16.32
CA ALA A 430 25.80 -41.67 16.08
C ALA A 430 26.87 -42.73 16.44
N ASN A 431 26.55 -43.68 17.33
CA ASN A 431 27.43 -44.80 17.65
C ASN A 431 27.28 -45.98 16.68
N HIS A 432 26.19 -46.05 15.91
CA HIS A 432 26.00 -47.07 14.88
C HIS A 432 26.71 -46.72 13.56
N GLU A 433 27.04 -45.44 13.33
CA GLU A 433 27.75 -44.95 12.13
C GLU A 433 29.29 -44.91 12.28
N ARG A 434 29.88 -45.25 13.43
CA ARG A 434 31.35 -45.39 13.54
C ARG A 434 31.79 -46.80 13.12
N PRO A 435 32.59 -46.96 12.05
CA PRO A 435 33.16 -48.26 11.72
C PRO A 435 34.15 -48.66 12.82
N PRO A 436 34.25 -49.96 13.17
CA PRO A 436 35.12 -50.42 14.24
C PRO A 436 36.60 -50.21 13.86
N GLU A 437 37.31 -49.39 14.64
CA GLU A 437 38.77 -49.28 14.62
C GLU A 437 39.40 -50.57 15.17
N ASP A 438 40.28 -51.14 14.35
CA ASP A 438 41.32 -52.14 14.62
C ASP A 438 40.93 -53.56 15.09
N ALA A 439 40.85 -54.45 14.10
CA ALA A 439 41.48 -55.77 14.21
C ALA A 439 42.79 -55.77 13.41
N MET A 440 43.86 -55.24 14.01
CA MET A 440 45.24 -55.50 13.62
C MET A 440 45.51 -57.00 13.63
N VAL A 441 45.96 -57.55 12.51
CA VAL A 441 46.52 -58.90 12.40
C VAL A 441 48.03 -58.79 12.59
N PRO A 442 48.65 -59.42 13.61
CA PRO A 442 50.09 -59.60 13.63
C PRO A 442 50.47 -60.95 13.00
N ILE A 443 51.32 -60.84 11.95
CA ILE A 443 52.25 -61.79 11.29
C ILE A 443 51.90 -63.28 11.35
#